data_AF-A0A8T3ZCT0-F1
#
_entry.id   AF-A0A8T3ZCT0-F1
#
_cell.length_a   1.000
_cell.length_b   1.000
_cell.length_c   1.000
_cell.angle_alpha   90.00
_cell.angle_beta   90.00
_cell.angle_gamma   90.00
#
_symmetry.space_group_name_H-M   'P 1'
#
loop_
_entity.id
_entity.type
_entity.pdbx_description
1 polymer ?
#
loop_
_entity_poly.entity_id
_entity_poly.type
_entity_poly.pdbx_seq_one_letter_code
_entity_poly.pdbx_strand_id
1 'polypeptide(L)'
;MGDRSCTCARCGKEVEGEGLCGECAAQPEASPQKKISDLIECAKKEIERGKRKGVALGNAEELLEGVMLMLEAENADDALRLLNECLEFASERIMQHEMLVAGIKRAEMRIKEAEERGLDTTEAATLLKMAQGALDSAEYREGIDYARKGAEAAQKGRKKDVRVEVAAWQRE
;
A
#
# COMPACT_ATOMS: atom_id res chain seq x y z
N MET A 1 0.58 60.83 -3.27
CA MET A 1 -0.03 59.77 -2.44
C MET A 1 -0.16 58.58 -3.35
N GLY A 2 0.70 57.56 -3.20
CA GLY A 2 0.72 56.42 -4.10
C GLY A 2 -0.41 55.47 -3.75
N ASP A 3 -1.28 55.17 -4.71
CA ASP A 3 -2.23 54.08 -4.61
C ASP A 3 -1.45 52.79 -4.33
N ARG A 4 -1.68 52.19 -3.17
CA ARG A 4 -1.10 50.88 -2.84
C ARG A 4 -1.89 49.86 -3.66
N SER A 5 -1.42 49.54 -4.86
CA SER A 5 -1.93 48.37 -5.56
C SER A 5 -1.57 47.13 -4.73
N CYS A 6 -2.59 46.42 -4.27
CA CYS A 6 -2.45 45.15 -3.58
C CYS A 6 -2.69 44.03 -4.60
N THR A 7 -2.05 42.89 -4.41
CA THR A 7 -2.29 41.72 -5.25
C THR A 7 -3.21 40.74 -4.53
N CYS A 8 -4.12 40.14 -5.28
CA CYS A 8 -5.01 39.09 -4.80
C CYS A 8 -4.17 37.95 -4.24
N ALA A 9 -4.41 37.60 -2.97
CA ALA A 9 -3.64 36.58 -2.26
C ALA A 9 -3.67 35.18 -2.93
N ARG A 10 -4.62 34.93 -3.84
CA ARG A 10 -4.83 33.63 -4.49
C ARG A 10 -4.33 33.54 -5.92
N CYS A 11 -4.39 34.62 -6.70
CA CYS A 11 -4.05 34.59 -8.13
C CYS A 11 -3.06 35.68 -8.55
N GLY A 12 -2.66 36.57 -7.64
CA GLY A 12 -1.70 37.64 -7.92
C GLY A 12 -2.21 38.80 -8.77
N LYS A 13 -3.48 38.82 -9.19
CA LYS A 13 -4.08 39.96 -9.91
C LYS A 13 -4.13 41.20 -9.02
N GLU A 14 -3.89 42.38 -9.59
CA GLU A 14 -4.06 43.64 -8.87
C GLU A 14 -5.53 43.84 -8.46
N VAL A 15 -5.73 44.24 -7.20
CA VAL A 15 -7.03 44.51 -6.60
C VAL A 15 -6.98 45.79 -5.79
N GLU A 16 -8.09 46.51 -5.77
CA GLU A 16 -8.27 47.70 -4.94
C GLU A 16 -8.59 47.24 -3.50
N GLY A 17 -7.55 47.09 -2.68
CA GLY A 17 -7.66 46.74 -1.25
C GLY A 17 -7.00 45.41 -0.85
N GLU A 18 -6.96 45.14 0.46
CA GLU A 18 -6.44 43.88 1.00
C GLU A 18 -7.50 42.78 0.89
N GLY A 19 -7.28 41.74 0.07
CA GLY A 19 -8.24 40.64 -0.06
C GLY A 19 -8.14 39.79 -1.32
N LEU A 20 -9.14 38.93 -1.53
CA LEU A 20 -9.32 38.16 -2.77
C LEU A 20 -10.01 39.04 -3.83
N CYS A 21 -9.62 38.91 -5.10
CA CYS A 21 -10.33 39.60 -6.18
C CYS A 21 -11.77 39.09 -6.30
N GLY A 22 -12.68 39.89 -6.89
CA GLY A 22 -14.08 39.53 -7.07
C GLY A 22 -14.30 38.17 -7.76
N GLU A 23 -13.42 37.78 -8.69
CA GLU A 23 -13.44 36.45 -9.32
C GLU A 23 -13.03 35.33 -8.34
N CYS A 24 -11.98 35.53 -7.54
CA CYS A 24 -11.50 34.55 -6.56
C CYS A 24 -12.39 34.44 -5.31
N ALA A 25 -13.09 35.52 -4.95
CA ALA A 25 -14.12 35.55 -3.92
C ALA A 25 -15.42 34.91 -4.42
N ALA A 26 -15.70 34.98 -5.73
CA ALA A 26 -16.85 34.37 -6.38
C ALA A 26 -16.62 32.91 -6.81
N GLN A 27 -15.41 32.35 -6.68
CA GLN A 27 -15.22 30.92 -6.87
C GLN A 27 -15.89 30.18 -5.70
N PRO A 28 -17.00 29.45 -5.92
CA PRO A 28 -17.58 28.68 -4.84
C PRO A 28 -16.54 27.66 -4.38
N GLU A 29 -16.32 27.61 -3.06
CA GLU A 29 -15.89 26.40 -2.36
C GLU A 29 -16.54 25.21 -3.11
N ALA A 30 -15.76 24.34 -3.77
CA ALA A 30 -16.32 23.30 -4.63
C ALA A 30 -17.48 22.62 -3.90
N SER A 31 -18.67 22.59 -4.52
CA SER A 31 -19.88 22.13 -3.84
C SER A 31 -19.63 20.75 -3.22
N PRO A 32 -20.21 20.45 -2.04
CA PRO A 32 -20.02 19.15 -1.38
C PRO A 32 -20.25 17.96 -2.33
N GLN A 33 -21.20 18.09 -3.25
CA GLN A 33 -21.50 17.07 -4.26
C GLN A 33 -20.33 16.81 -5.24
N LYS A 34 -19.63 17.87 -5.67
CA LYS A 34 -18.48 17.72 -6.57
C LYS A 34 -17.32 17.01 -5.88
N LYS A 35 -17.05 17.34 -4.61
CA LYS A 35 -16.02 16.69 -3.81
C LYS A 35 -16.28 15.19 -3.64
N ILE A 36 -17.53 14.80 -3.39
CA ILE A 36 -17.90 13.39 -3.24
C ILE A 36 -17.74 12.63 -4.56
N SER A 37 -18.19 13.22 -5.67
CA SER A 37 -18.03 12.61 -7.00
C SER A 37 -16.55 12.33 -7.34
N ASP A 38 -15.67 13.29 -7.08
CA ASP A 38 -14.23 13.13 -7.33
C ASP A 38 -13.63 12.02 -6.46
N LEU A 39 -14.02 11.95 -5.18
CA LEU A 39 -13.56 10.91 -4.25
C LEU A 39 -14.08 9.51 -4.62
N ILE A 40 -15.31 9.41 -5.15
CA ILE A 40 -15.86 8.14 -5.67
C ILE A 40 -15.02 7.65 -6.84
N GLU A 41 -14.66 8.53 -7.76
CA GLU A 41 -13.81 8.16 -8.89
C GLU A 41 -12.43 7.69 -8.41
N CYS A 42 -11.86 8.38 -7.41
CA CYS A 42 -10.63 7.95 -6.75
C CYS A 42 -10.76 6.55 -6.14
N ALA A 43 -11.83 6.29 -5.37
CA ALA A 43 -12.07 4.99 -4.75
C ALA A 43 -12.18 3.87 -5.79
N LYS A 44 -12.93 4.11 -6.88
CA LYS A 44 -13.03 3.16 -8.01
C LYS A 44 -11.67 2.86 -8.62
N LYS A 45 -10.87 3.90 -8.91
CA LYS A 45 -9.53 3.72 -9.47
C LYS A 45 -8.60 2.94 -8.55
N GLU A 46 -8.70 3.18 -7.25
CA GLU A 46 -7.89 2.52 -6.23
C GLU A 46 -8.25 1.04 -6.09
N ILE A 47 -9.55 0.72 -6.04
CA ILE A 47 -10.05 -0.65 -6.03
C ILE A 47 -9.59 -1.40 -7.28
N GLU A 48 -9.76 -0.79 -8.47
CA GLU A 48 -9.29 -1.39 -9.72
C GLU A 48 -7.78 -1.58 -9.75
N ARG A 49 -7.01 -0.67 -9.14
CA ARG A 49 -5.56 -0.84 -8.97
C ARG A 49 -5.23 -2.04 -8.10
N GLY A 50 -5.93 -2.23 -7.00
CA GLY A 50 -5.74 -3.39 -6.12
C GLY A 50 -6.12 -4.71 -6.79
N LYS A 51 -7.25 -4.75 -7.52
CA LYS A 51 -7.67 -5.92 -8.29
C LYS A 51 -6.64 -6.35 -9.33
N ARG A 52 -6.07 -5.39 -10.08
CA ARG A 52 -4.99 -5.67 -11.04
C ARG A 52 -3.75 -6.29 -10.37
N LYS A 53 -3.57 -6.08 -9.06
CA LYS A 53 -2.49 -6.67 -8.27
C LYS A 53 -2.88 -7.98 -7.58
N GLY A 54 -4.12 -8.46 -7.75
CA GLY A 54 -4.64 -9.66 -7.08
C GLY A 54 -5.01 -9.43 -5.62
N VAL A 55 -5.17 -8.18 -5.17
CA VAL A 55 -5.57 -7.86 -3.79
C VAL A 55 -7.06 -8.07 -3.63
N ALA A 56 -7.47 -8.87 -2.64
CA ALA A 56 -8.87 -9.03 -2.27
C ALA A 56 -9.38 -7.74 -1.61
N LEU A 57 -10.32 -7.07 -2.29
CA LEU A 57 -10.90 -5.78 -1.90
C LEU A 57 -12.44 -5.79 -1.79
N GLY A 58 -13.04 -6.97 -1.58
CA GLY A 58 -14.51 -7.11 -1.50
C GLY A 58 -15.16 -6.13 -0.50
N ASN A 59 -14.57 -5.96 0.69
CA ASN A 59 -15.09 -5.01 1.68
C ASN A 59 -15.04 -3.55 1.20
N ALA A 60 -14.04 -3.15 0.39
CA ALA A 60 -14.01 -1.81 -0.20
C ALA A 60 -15.11 -1.63 -1.25
N GLU A 61 -15.45 -2.68 -1.99
CA GLU A 61 -16.56 -2.64 -2.94
C GLU A 61 -17.90 -2.50 -2.22
N GLU A 62 -18.13 -3.26 -1.15
CA GLU A 62 -19.32 -3.14 -0.29
C GLU A 62 -19.44 -1.73 0.32
N LEU A 63 -18.34 -1.15 0.80
CA LEU A 63 -18.31 0.23 1.30
C LEU A 63 -18.68 1.22 0.20
N LEU A 64 -18.16 1.05 -1.02
CA LEU A 64 -18.46 1.91 -2.16
C LEU A 64 -19.93 1.80 -2.60
N GLU A 65 -20.52 0.61 -2.56
CA GLU A 65 -21.97 0.43 -2.77
C GLU A 65 -22.77 1.16 -1.69
N GLY A 66 -22.35 1.07 -0.43
CA GLY A 66 -22.94 1.83 0.67
C GLY A 66 -22.89 3.35 0.46
N VAL A 67 -21.79 3.88 -0.10
CA VAL A 67 -21.68 5.30 -0.48
C VAL A 67 -22.77 5.70 -1.48
N MET A 68 -23.03 4.86 -2.49
CA MET A 68 -24.06 5.16 -3.50
C MET A 68 -25.45 5.25 -2.88
N LEU A 69 -25.78 4.33 -1.96
CA LEU A 69 -27.06 4.33 -1.24
C LEU A 69 -27.22 5.57 -0.36
N MET A 70 -26.16 6.01 0.33
CA MET A 70 -26.21 7.22 1.15
C MET A 70 -26.40 8.49 0.31
N LEU A 71 -25.84 8.53 -0.90
CA LEU A 71 -26.07 9.61 -1.85
C LEU A 71 -27.51 9.64 -2.39
N GLU A 72 -28.10 8.48 -2.68
CA GLU A 72 -29.51 8.38 -3.06
C GLU A 72 -30.44 8.84 -1.94
N ALA A 73 -30.05 8.60 -0.68
CA ALA A 73 -30.76 9.08 0.50
C ALA A 73 -30.47 10.55 0.87
N GLU A 74 -29.76 11.30 0.01
CA GLU A 74 -29.33 12.69 0.24
C GLU A 74 -28.48 12.88 1.52
N ASN A 75 -27.89 11.81 2.05
CA ASN A 75 -27.06 11.83 3.24
C ASN A 75 -25.57 11.94 2.87
N ALA A 76 -25.15 13.17 2.56
CA ALA A 76 -23.81 13.47 2.10
C ALA A 76 -22.71 13.22 3.16
N ASP A 77 -23.03 13.43 4.45
CA ASP A 77 -22.06 13.28 5.54
C ASP A 77 -21.70 11.81 5.77
N ASP A 78 -22.70 10.92 5.80
CA ASP A 78 -22.45 9.48 5.89
C ASP A 78 -21.80 8.92 4.63
N ALA A 79 -22.17 9.43 3.44
CA ALA A 79 -21.50 9.08 2.19
C ALA A 79 -19.99 9.43 2.25
N LEU A 80 -19.64 10.61 2.75
CA LEU A 80 -18.24 11.03 2.94
C LEU A 80 -17.50 10.14 3.93
N ARG A 81 -18.14 9.78 5.04
CA ARG A 81 -17.54 8.91 6.06
C ARG A 81 -17.23 7.53 5.48
N LEU A 82 -18.21 6.88 4.84
CA LEU A 82 -18.02 5.57 4.20
C LEU A 82 -16.97 5.61 3.09
N LEU A 83 -16.91 6.71 2.34
CA LEU A 83 -15.95 6.86 1.25
C LEU A 83 -14.51 6.98 1.75
N ASN A 84 -14.30 7.69 2.86
CA ASN A 84 -13.00 7.74 3.51
C ASN A 84 -12.58 6.37 4.05
N GLU A 85 -13.51 5.64 4.67
CA GLU A 85 -13.29 4.27 5.16
C GLU A 85 -12.93 3.31 4.00
N CYS A 86 -13.63 3.43 2.87
CA CYS A 86 -13.34 2.68 1.64
C CYS A 86 -11.92 2.95 1.14
N LEU A 87 -11.52 4.23 1.06
CA LEU A 87 -10.20 4.63 0.57
C LEU A 87 -9.09 4.18 1.51
N GLU A 88 -9.28 4.34 2.82
CA GLU A 88 -8.34 3.91 3.85
C GLU A 88 -8.13 2.40 3.78
N PHE A 89 -9.21 1.62 3.78
CA PHE A 89 -9.15 0.17 3.67
C PHE A 89 -8.46 -0.29 2.39
N ALA A 90 -8.85 0.25 1.23
CA ALA A 90 -8.24 -0.13 -0.05
C ALA A 90 -6.75 0.21 -0.09
N SER A 91 -6.38 1.41 0.35
CA SER A 91 -4.98 1.87 0.39
C SER A 91 -4.14 1.01 1.33
N GLU A 92 -4.61 0.75 2.55
CA GLU A 92 -3.89 -0.07 3.53
C GLU A 92 -3.68 -1.49 2.99
N ARG A 93 -4.72 -2.12 2.45
CA ARG A 93 -4.64 -3.49 1.91
C ARG A 93 -3.67 -3.58 0.74
N ILE A 94 -3.69 -2.62 -0.18
CA ILE A 94 -2.74 -2.56 -1.30
C ILE A 94 -1.32 -2.37 -0.79
N MET A 95 -1.11 -1.46 0.16
CA MET A 95 0.22 -1.21 0.75
C MET A 95 0.77 -2.46 1.43
N GLN A 96 -0.03 -3.13 2.26
CA GLN A 96 0.37 -4.36 2.94
C GLN A 96 0.73 -5.47 1.95
N HIS A 97 -0.05 -5.66 0.90
CA HIS A 97 0.26 -6.60 -0.18
C HIS A 97 1.60 -6.27 -0.84
N GLU A 98 1.83 -5.01 -1.22
CA GLU A 98 3.10 -4.57 -1.83
C GLU A 98 4.29 -4.78 -0.90
N MET A 99 4.14 -4.48 0.38
CA MET A 99 5.15 -4.71 1.41
C MET A 99 5.50 -6.20 1.52
N LEU A 100 4.49 -7.08 1.52
CA LEU A 100 4.71 -8.52 1.56
C LEU A 100 5.46 -9.00 0.30
N VAL A 101 5.00 -8.63 -0.89
CA VAL A 101 5.66 -9.00 -2.16
C VAL A 101 7.11 -8.53 -2.19
N ALA A 102 7.38 -7.30 -1.74
CA ALA A 102 8.74 -6.78 -1.65
C ALA A 102 9.57 -7.53 -0.60
N GLY A 103 8.97 -7.89 0.54
CA GLY A 103 9.57 -8.69 1.59
C GLY A 103 9.98 -10.09 1.10
N ILE A 104 9.09 -10.78 0.40
CA ILE A 104 9.32 -12.09 -0.19
C ILE A 104 10.50 -12.04 -1.15
N LYS A 105 10.50 -11.08 -2.09
CA LYS A 105 11.63 -10.88 -3.04
C LYS A 105 12.96 -10.63 -2.33
N ARG A 106 12.93 -9.86 -1.23
CA ARG A 106 14.13 -9.60 -0.42
C ARG A 106 14.61 -10.87 0.27
N ALA A 107 13.70 -11.66 0.85
CA ALA A 107 14.04 -12.92 1.50
C ALA A 107 14.62 -13.94 0.48
N GLU A 108 14.02 -14.07 -0.70
CA GLU A 108 14.52 -14.90 -1.81
C GLU A 108 15.95 -14.53 -2.19
N MET A 109 16.23 -13.24 -2.38
CA MET A 109 17.56 -12.74 -2.71
C MET A 109 18.58 -13.10 -1.63
N ARG A 110 18.24 -12.91 -0.35
CA ARG A 110 19.13 -13.21 0.78
C ARG A 110 19.39 -14.70 0.93
N ILE A 111 18.38 -15.54 0.71
CA ILE A 111 18.52 -17.00 0.72
C ILE A 111 19.50 -17.42 -0.37
N LYS A 112 19.33 -16.89 -1.59
CA LYS A 112 20.24 -17.19 -2.70
C LYS A 112 21.68 -16.79 -2.39
N GLU A 113 21.89 -15.58 -1.87
CA GLU A 113 23.23 -15.11 -1.43
C GLU A 113 23.86 -16.03 -0.38
N ALA A 114 23.04 -16.52 0.57
CA ALA A 114 23.50 -17.41 1.64
C ALA A 114 23.85 -18.81 1.11
N GLU A 115 23.06 -19.34 0.17
CA GLU A 115 23.32 -20.60 -0.51
C GLU A 115 24.61 -20.57 -1.33
N GLU A 116 24.85 -19.48 -2.07
CA GLU A 116 26.09 -19.25 -2.81
C GLU A 116 27.33 -19.21 -1.90
N ARG A 117 27.15 -18.82 -0.63
CA ARG A 117 28.19 -18.82 0.41
C ARG A 117 28.31 -20.14 1.17
N GLY A 118 27.51 -21.15 0.82
CA GLY A 118 27.49 -22.44 1.50
C GLY A 118 26.93 -22.39 2.93
N LEU A 119 26.09 -21.38 3.23
CA LEU A 119 25.39 -21.28 4.51
C LEU A 119 24.13 -22.14 4.51
N ASP A 120 23.72 -22.60 5.69
CA ASP A 120 22.44 -23.28 5.88
C ASP A 120 21.28 -22.27 5.78
N THR A 121 20.37 -22.53 4.86
CA THR A 121 19.19 -21.72 4.56
C THR A 121 17.88 -22.41 4.90
N THR A 122 17.91 -23.58 5.57
CA THR A 122 16.72 -24.41 5.83
C THR A 122 15.62 -23.64 6.57
N GLU A 123 15.99 -22.91 7.63
CA GLU A 123 15.06 -22.07 8.40
C GLU A 123 14.51 -20.91 7.55
N ALA A 124 15.40 -20.20 6.84
CA ALA A 124 15.03 -19.08 5.98
C ALA A 124 14.07 -19.50 4.86
N ALA A 125 14.31 -20.65 4.22
CA ALA A 125 13.46 -21.21 3.19
C ALA A 125 12.07 -21.63 3.72
N THR A 126 12.02 -22.14 4.96
CA THR A 126 10.75 -22.47 5.62
C THR A 126 9.92 -21.21 5.89
N LEU A 127 10.55 -20.15 6.41
CA LEU A 127 9.90 -18.86 6.65
C LEU A 127 9.44 -18.20 5.34
N LEU A 128 10.23 -18.31 4.27
CA LEU A 128 9.83 -17.81 2.95
C LEU A 128 8.56 -18.51 2.44
N LYS A 129 8.46 -19.84 2.60
CA LYS A 129 7.24 -20.59 2.23
C LYS A 129 6.03 -20.15 3.04
N MET A 130 6.19 -19.88 4.34
CA MET A 130 5.12 -19.33 5.17
C MET A 130 4.68 -17.94 4.68
N ALA A 131 5.63 -17.07 4.31
CA ALA A 131 5.31 -15.76 3.75
C ALA A 131 4.56 -15.84 2.42
N GLN A 132 4.94 -16.78 1.54
CA GLN A 132 4.23 -17.04 0.28
C GLN A 132 2.82 -17.58 0.54
N GLY A 133 2.65 -18.52 1.47
CA GLY A 133 1.32 -18.99 1.86
C GLY A 133 0.43 -17.88 2.43
N ALA A 134 1.01 -16.99 3.24
CA ALA A 134 0.31 -15.82 3.78
C ALA A 134 -0.09 -14.80 2.70
N LEU A 135 0.63 -14.74 1.57
CA LEU A 135 0.25 -13.93 0.42
C LEU A 135 -1.00 -14.51 -0.24
N ASP A 136 -1.06 -15.83 -0.42
CA ASP A 136 -2.19 -16.55 -1.01
C ASP A 136 -3.45 -16.50 -0.13
N SER A 137 -3.30 -16.57 1.20
CA SER A 137 -4.40 -16.42 2.17
C SER A 137 -4.78 -14.97 2.47
N ALA A 138 -4.10 -13.99 1.87
CA ALA A 138 -4.28 -12.57 2.13
C ALA A 138 -4.01 -12.10 3.59
N GLU A 139 -3.25 -12.89 4.35
CA GLU A 139 -2.77 -12.64 5.72
C GLU A 139 -1.50 -11.79 5.73
N TYR A 140 -1.60 -10.57 5.18
CA TYR A 140 -0.42 -9.76 4.86
C TYR A 140 0.46 -9.43 6.07
N ARG A 141 -0.12 -9.19 7.25
CA ARG A 141 0.63 -8.81 8.45
C ARG A 141 1.58 -9.91 8.91
N GLU A 142 1.09 -11.15 8.95
CA GLU A 142 1.87 -12.32 9.33
C GLU A 142 2.89 -12.65 8.24
N GLY A 143 2.48 -12.59 6.97
CA GLY A 143 3.38 -12.75 5.84
C GLY A 143 4.57 -11.79 5.87
N ILE A 144 4.35 -10.51 6.19
CA ILE A 144 5.42 -9.51 6.29
C ILE A 144 6.42 -9.90 7.37
N ASP A 145 5.94 -10.40 8.52
CA ASP A 145 6.80 -10.85 9.60
C ASP A 145 7.60 -12.10 9.21
N TYR A 146 6.97 -13.08 8.56
CA TYR A 146 7.65 -14.26 8.04
C TYR A 146 8.73 -13.91 7.02
N ALA A 147 8.43 -13.02 6.07
CA ALA A 147 9.38 -12.57 5.06
C ALA A 147 10.59 -11.85 5.69
N ARG A 148 10.34 -10.97 6.68
CA ARG A 148 11.41 -10.30 7.43
C ARG A 148 12.28 -11.31 8.17
N LYS A 149 11.68 -12.22 8.94
CA LYS A 149 12.41 -13.25 9.69
C LYS A 149 13.21 -14.17 8.76
N GLY A 150 12.65 -14.55 7.61
CA GLY A 150 13.36 -15.34 6.60
C GLY A 150 14.59 -14.64 6.05
N ALA A 151 14.48 -13.35 5.74
CA ALA A 151 15.61 -12.53 5.28
C ALA A 151 16.70 -12.36 6.36
N GLU A 152 16.33 -12.29 7.64
CA GLU A 152 17.27 -12.24 8.76
C GLU A 152 17.94 -13.60 9.03
N ALA A 153 17.18 -14.69 8.96
CA ALA A 153 17.70 -16.05 9.13
C ALA A 153 18.75 -16.37 8.05
N ALA A 154 18.50 -15.99 6.79
CA ALA A 154 19.45 -16.16 5.70
C ALA A 154 20.77 -15.42 5.94
N GLN A 155 20.74 -14.23 6.55
CA GLN A 155 21.95 -13.47 6.88
C GLN A 155 22.74 -14.07 8.06
N LYS A 156 22.04 -14.71 9.00
CA LYS A 156 22.64 -15.33 10.20
C LYS A 156 23.08 -16.78 9.99
N GLY A 157 22.85 -17.34 8.79
CA GLY A 157 23.13 -18.74 8.48
C GLY A 157 24.55 -19.16 8.87
N ARG A 158 24.67 -20.35 9.47
CA ARG A 158 25.97 -20.97 9.77
C ARG A 158 26.46 -21.73 8.53
N LYS A 159 27.76 -21.95 8.40
CA LYS A 159 28.30 -22.83 7.34
C LYS A 159 27.63 -24.20 7.45
N LYS A 160 27.22 -24.77 6.30
CA LYS A 160 26.72 -26.15 6.28
C LYS A 160 27.83 -27.08 6.78
N ASP A 161 27.55 -27.85 7.82
CA ASP A 161 28.39 -28.98 8.20
C ASP A 161 28.23 -30.06 7.13
N VAL A 162 29.04 -29.98 6.08
CA VAL A 162 29.18 -31.07 5.12
C VAL A 162 30.02 -32.14 5.80
N ARG A 163 29.37 -33.04 6.54
CA ARG A 163 30.02 -34.29 6.96
C ARG A 163 30.26 -35.12 5.71
N VAL A 164 31.43 -34.95 5.09
CA VAL A 164 31.88 -35.81 4.00
C VAL A 164 32.05 -37.20 4.60
N GLU A 165 31.08 -38.08 4.37
CA GLU A 165 31.32 -39.51 4.54
C GLU A 165 32.27 -39.94 3.43
N VAL A 166 33.58 -39.86 3.74
CA VAL A 166 34.60 -40.50 2.92
C VAL A 166 34.34 -42.00 3.08
N ALA A 167 33.57 -42.55 2.14
CA ALA A 167 33.42 -43.99 2.01
C ALA A 167 34.83 -44.55 1.84
N ALA A 168 35.30 -45.24 2.88
CA ALA A 168 36.58 -45.92 2.90
C ALA A 168 36.54 -47.07 1.88
N TRP A 169 36.97 -46.80 0.66
CA TRP A 169 37.39 -47.83 -0.28
C TRP A 169 38.84 -48.20 0.04
N GLN A 170 39.03 -49.00 1.09
CA GLN A 170 40.25 -49.77 1.27
C GLN A 170 39.89 -51.18 1.75
N ARG A 171 40.51 -52.16 1.10
CA ARG A 171 40.45 -53.63 1.27
C ARG A 171 39.35 -54.26 0.39
N GLU A 172 39.66 -55.15 -0.55
CA GLU A 172 40.77 -56.10 -0.72
C GLU A 172 41.19 -56.26 -2.18
#